data_AF-A0A534K0S7-F1
#
_entry.id   AF-A0A534K0S7-F1
#
_cell.length_a   1.000
_cell.length_b   1.000
_cell.length_c   1.000
_cell.angle_alpha   90.00
_cell.angle_beta   90.00
_cell.angle_gamma   90.00
#
_symmetry.space_group_name_H-M   'P 1'
#
loop_
_entity.id
_entity.type
_entity.pdbx_description
1 polymer ?
#
loop_
_entity_poly.entity_id
_entity_poly.type
_entity_poly.pdbx_seq_one_letter_code
_entity_poly.pdbx_strand_id
1 'polypeptide(L)'
;MAKRFLMTQLWRIQQSYAILSLVLWGIVITLTAFPIVFPFFQRNLGFPENAPGAVAATLLLLFVGIFVLLFGFGIVYDRYLRLWREQLDVTYDRNPYTREKLMVKEILLWRHMFLPALRATAVSDPTARTEIDFMERWIERTLVEDANIRSGVEQAQRWIESGGSATRE
;
A
#
# COMPACT_ATOMS: atom_id res chain seq x y z
N MET A 1 -6.94 -24.41 -12.98
CA MET A 1 -6.52 -24.21 -11.58
C MET A 1 -5.10 -23.67 -11.44
N ALA A 2 -4.10 -24.23 -12.14
CA ALA A 2 -2.69 -23.77 -12.07
C ALA A 2 -2.48 -22.28 -12.39
N LYS A 3 -3.15 -21.72 -13.41
CA LYS A 3 -3.07 -20.29 -13.77
C LYS A 3 -3.49 -19.36 -12.63
N ARG A 4 -4.57 -19.71 -11.92
CA ARG A 4 -5.08 -18.93 -10.78
C ARG A 4 -4.11 -18.99 -9.60
N PHE A 5 -3.56 -20.17 -9.31
CA PHE A 5 -2.55 -20.33 -8.27
C PHE A 5 -1.28 -19.51 -8.55
N LEU A 6 -0.75 -19.59 -9.78
CA LEU A 6 0.42 -18.81 -10.20
C LEU A 6 0.18 -17.31 -10.12
N MET A 7 -0.98 -16.83 -10.57
CA MET A 7 -1.35 -15.42 -10.44
C MET A 7 -1.39 -14.98 -8.98
N THR A 8 -1.95 -15.80 -8.08
CA THR A 8 -1.95 -15.51 -6.65
C THR A 8 -0.54 -15.45 -6.05
N GLN A 9 0.36 -16.36 -6.44
CA GLN A 9 1.75 -16.32 -5.94
C GLN A 9 2.54 -15.13 -6.49
N LEU A 10 2.40 -14.84 -7.79
CA LEU A 10 3.01 -13.65 -8.39
C LEU A 10 2.52 -12.37 -7.71
N TRP A 11 1.22 -12.29 -7.42
CA TRP A 11 0.64 -11.17 -6.69
C TRP A 11 1.24 -11.04 -5.29
N ARG A 12 1.40 -12.14 -4.55
CA ARG A 12 2.06 -12.14 -3.23
C ARG A 12 3.52 -11.69 -3.31
N ILE A 13 4.27 -12.19 -4.29
CA ILE A 13 5.67 -11.80 -4.52
C ILE A 13 5.76 -10.31 -4.80
N GLN A 14 4.88 -9.78 -5.65
CA GLN A 14 4.84 -8.36 -5.99
C GLN A 14 4.57 -7.48 -4.76
N GLN A 15 3.67 -7.89 -3.86
CA GLN A 15 3.42 -7.19 -2.60
C GLN A 15 4.66 -7.22 -1.68
N SER A 16 5.37 -8.35 -1.64
CA SER A 16 6.59 -8.51 -0.83
C SER A 16 7.88 -8.00 -1.50
N TYR A 17 7.80 -7.48 -2.74
CA TYR A 17 8.96 -7.17 -3.57
C TYR A 17 9.93 -6.21 -2.89
N ALA A 18 9.43 -5.17 -2.22
CA ALA A 18 10.25 -4.19 -1.53
C ALA A 18 11.09 -4.82 -0.40
N ILE A 19 10.49 -5.70 0.40
CA ILE A 19 11.16 -6.39 1.51
C ILE A 19 12.18 -7.39 0.96
N LEU A 20 11.78 -8.19 -0.03
CA LEU A 20 12.66 -9.16 -0.69
C LEU A 20 13.86 -8.48 -1.33
N SER A 21 13.63 -7.37 -2.04
CA SER A 21 14.67 -6.56 -2.67
C SER A 21 15.63 -6.01 -1.62
N LEU A 22 15.13 -5.45 -0.53
CA LEU A 22 15.96 -4.88 0.54
C LEU A 22 16.85 -5.95 1.22
N VAL A 23 16.30 -7.13 1.47
CA VAL A 23 17.09 -8.27 2.00
C VAL A 23 18.14 -8.72 0.99
N LEU A 24 17.78 -8.87 -0.29
CA LEU A 24 18.70 -9.28 -1.34
C LEU A 24 19.85 -8.29 -1.49
N TRP A 25 19.56 -6.98 -1.55
CA TRP A 25 20.58 -5.93 -1.61
C TRP A 25 21.46 -5.92 -0.37
N GLY A 26 20.88 -6.14 0.82
CA GLY A 26 21.65 -6.28 2.05
C GLY A 26 22.65 -7.44 1.97
N ILE A 27 22.24 -8.60 1.45
CA ILE A 27 23.12 -9.76 1.25
C ILE A 27 24.23 -9.43 0.24
N VAL A 28 23.87 -8.86 -0.91
CA VAL A 28 24.82 -8.52 -1.98
C VAL A 28 25.89 -7.56 -1.45
N ILE A 29 25.50 -6.46 -0.81
CA ILE A 29 26.43 -5.46 -0.28
C ILE A 29 27.30 -6.10 0.81
N THR A 30 26.72 -6.92 1.69
CA THR A 30 27.47 -7.63 2.75
C THR A 30 28.55 -8.53 2.15
N LEU A 31 28.21 -9.35 1.15
CA LEU A 31 29.15 -10.27 0.51
C LEU A 31 30.22 -9.52 -0.30
N THR A 32 29.87 -8.41 -0.94
CA THR A 32 30.84 -7.56 -1.65
C THR A 32 31.77 -6.82 -0.70
N ALA A 33 31.29 -6.38 0.47
CA ALA A 33 32.09 -5.68 1.47
C ALA A 33 32.98 -6.61 2.29
N PHE A 34 32.55 -7.86 2.51
CA PHE A 34 33.27 -8.86 3.30
C PHE A 34 34.77 -9.01 2.95
N PRO A 35 35.20 -9.20 1.68
CA PRO A 35 36.62 -9.36 1.35
C PRO A 35 37.47 -8.12 1.67
N ILE A 36 36.86 -6.94 1.78
CA ILE A 36 37.56 -5.70 2.13
C ILE A 36 37.66 -5.57 3.66
N VAL A 37 36.57 -5.88 4.35
CA VAL A 37 36.45 -5.64 5.80
C VAL A 37 37.07 -6.76 6.62
N PHE A 38 36.93 -8.02 6.21
CA PHE A 38 37.43 -9.15 6.98
C PHE A 38 38.96 -9.12 7.21
N PRO A 39 39.81 -8.84 6.20
CA PRO A 39 41.25 -8.70 6.42
C PRO A 39 41.62 -7.53 7.33
N PHE A 40 40.84 -6.44 7.30
CA PHE A 40 41.02 -5.31 8.21
C PHE A 40 40.71 -5.72 9.65
N PHE A 41 39.60 -6.42 9.89
CA PHE A 41 39.26 -6.94 11.22
C PHE A 41 40.30 -7.94 11.72
N GLN A 42 40.81 -8.82 10.85
CA GLN A 42 41.88 -9.77 11.20
C GLN A 42 43.15 -9.06 11.67
N ARG A 43 43.61 -8.04 10.93
CA ARG A 43 44.84 -7.30 11.26
C ARG A 43 44.73 -6.52 12.57
N ASN A 44 43.56 -5.93 12.83
CA ASN A 44 43.37 -5.06 13.99
C ASN A 44 42.90 -5.80 15.26
N LEU A 45 42.18 -6.92 15.12
CA LEU A 45 41.59 -7.66 16.24
C LEU A 45 42.24 -9.04 16.46
N GLY A 46 43.17 -9.46 15.59
CA GLY A 46 44.02 -10.64 15.81
C GLY A 46 43.30 -11.99 15.66
N PHE A 47 42.20 -12.07 14.90
CA PHE A 47 41.48 -13.33 14.71
C PHE A 47 42.24 -14.30 13.78
N PRO A 48 42.30 -15.61 14.12
CA PRO A 48 42.89 -16.62 13.24
C PRO A 48 42.07 -16.80 11.95
N GLU A 49 42.76 -16.99 10.82
CA GLU A 49 42.19 -17.02 9.46
C GLU A 49 41.03 -18.02 9.28
N ASN A 50 41.05 -19.10 10.06
CA ASN A 50 40.19 -20.26 9.85
C ASN A 50 39.13 -20.43 10.94
N ALA A 51 38.89 -19.42 11.78
CA ALA A 51 37.83 -19.51 12.79
C ALA A 51 36.46 -19.32 12.14
N PRO A 52 35.63 -20.38 12.01
CA PRO A 52 34.31 -20.26 11.37
C PRO A 52 33.40 -19.26 12.11
N GLY A 53 33.59 -19.10 13.42
CA GLY A 53 32.89 -18.10 14.23
C GLY A 53 33.23 -16.65 13.86
N ALA A 54 34.48 -16.35 13.51
CA ALA A 54 34.90 -15.00 13.14
C ALA A 54 34.33 -14.57 11.78
N VAL A 55 34.27 -15.51 10.82
CA VAL A 55 33.65 -15.30 9.51
C VAL A 55 32.15 -15.04 9.67
N ALA A 56 31.44 -15.91 10.38
CA ALA A 56 30.00 -15.77 10.60
C ALA A 56 29.65 -14.48 11.37
N ALA A 57 30.42 -14.14 12.40
CA ALA A 57 30.21 -12.91 13.16
C ALA A 57 30.45 -11.65 12.31
N THR A 58 31.47 -11.64 11.46
CA THR A 58 31.76 -10.48 10.59
C THR A 58 30.66 -10.28 9.55
N LEU A 59 30.18 -11.37 8.93
CA LEU A 59 29.07 -11.32 7.97
C LEU A 59 27.78 -10.81 8.61
N LEU A 60 27.44 -11.32 9.80
CA LEU A 60 26.25 -10.90 10.52
C LEU A 60 26.35 -9.43 10.96
N LEU A 61 27.51 -9.01 11.45
CA LEU A 61 27.76 -7.62 11.84
C LEU A 61 27.65 -6.68 10.64
N LEU A 62 28.23 -7.04 9.49
CA LEU A 62 28.13 -6.26 8.27
C LEU A 62 26.69 -6.16 7.79
N PHE A 63 25.96 -7.28 7.77
CA PHE A 63 24.56 -7.30 7.35
C PHE A 63 23.70 -6.39 8.23
N VAL A 64 23.80 -6.53 9.55
CA VAL A 64 23.05 -5.67 10.49
C VAL A 64 23.48 -4.21 10.36
N GLY A 65 24.78 -3.94 10.23
CA GLY A 65 25.32 -2.58 10.08
C GLY A 65 24.81 -1.88 8.82
N ILE A 66 24.76 -2.59 7.68
CA ILE A 66 24.19 -2.06 6.42
C ILE A 66 22.71 -1.75 6.61
N PHE A 67 21.95 -2.63 7.27
CA PHE A 67 20.54 -2.37 7.55
C PHE A 67 20.34 -1.13 8.43
N VAL A 68 21.10 -1.00 9.52
CA VAL A 68 21.04 0.18 10.39
C VAL A 68 21.36 1.45 9.61
N LEU A 69 22.36 1.42 8.73
CA LEU A 69 22.73 2.56 7.88
C LEU A 69 21.61 2.91 6.89
N LEU A 70 21.03 1.92 6.21
CA LEU A 70 19.91 2.12 5.29
C LEU A 70 18.67 2.69 6.01
N PHE A 71 18.34 2.18 7.20
CA PHE A 71 17.27 2.73 8.02
C PHE A 71 17.56 4.16 8.48
N GLY A 72 18.80 4.42 8.91
CA GLY A 72 19.24 5.78 9.28
C GLY A 72 19.12 6.75 8.12
N PHE A 73 19.53 6.35 6.92
CA PHE A 73 19.36 7.15 5.70
C PHE A 73 17.87 7.38 5.40
N GLY A 74 17.03 6.36 5.57
CA GLY A 74 15.57 6.49 5.43
C GLY A 74 14.97 7.52 6.39
N ILE A 75 15.39 7.53 7.67
CA ILE A 75 14.96 8.53 8.65
C ILE A 75 15.37 9.93 8.23
N VAL A 76 16.61 10.11 7.77
CA VAL A 76 17.11 11.42 7.32
C VAL A 76 16.34 11.89 6.09
N TYR A 77 16.13 10.98 5.13
CA TYR A 77 15.37 11.23 3.90
C TYR A 77 13.94 11.69 4.20
N ASP A 78 13.25 11.03 5.13
CA ASP A 78 11.88 11.39 5.50
C ASP A 78 11.81 12.69 6.33
N ARG A 79 12.65 12.80 7.37
CA ARG A 79 12.58 13.91 8.34
C ARG A 79 13.02 15.24 7.76
N TYR A 80 14.09 15.24 6.95
CA TYR A 80 14.74 16.48 6.49
C TYR A 80 14.47 16.77 5.02
N LEU A 81 14.51 15.76 4.14
CA LEU A 81 14.38 15.99 2.70
C LEU A 81 12.92 16.01 2.23
N ARG A 82 12.00 15.34 2.93
CA ARG A 82 10.54 15.31 2.63
C ARG A 82 10.17 14.95 1.18
N LEU A 83 11.11 14.43 0.40
CA LEU A 83 10.97 14.15 -1.05
C LEU A 83 9.82 13.19 -1.36
N TRP A 84 9.43 12.35 -0.39
CA TRP A 84 8.33 11.40 -0.55
C TRP A 84 6.93 12.03 -0.36
N ARG A 85 6.82 13.20 0.27
CA ARG A 85 5.52 13.87 0.46
C ARG A 85 4.93 14.33 -0.86
N GLU A 86 5.75 14.96 -1.70
CA GLU A 86 5.31 15.42 -3.02
C GLU A 86 4.89 14.25 -3.92
N GLN A 87 5.57 13.10 -3.83
CA GLN A 87 5.18 11.89 -4.57
C GLN A 87 3.87 11.28 -4.06
N LEU A 88 3.61 11.33 -2.74
CA LEU A 88 2.34 10.90 -2.16
C LEU A 88 1.19 11.81 -2.59
N ASP A 89 1.40 13.12 -2.57
CA ASP A 89 0.42 14.11 -3.01
C ASP A 89 0.10 13.93 -4.51
N VAL A 90 1.12 13.73 -5.34
CA VAL A 90 0.93 13.42 -6.77
C VAL A 90 0.18 12.11 -6.97
N THR A 91 0.43 11.10 -6.13
CA THR A 91 -0.28 9.81 -6.21
C THR A 91 -1.75 9.98 -5.83
N TYR A 92 -2.05 10.84 -4.85
CA TYR A 92 -3.40 11.19 -4.44
C TYR A 92 -4.12 12.01 -5.52
N ASP A 93 -3.46 13.01 -6.09
CA ASP A 93 -4.03 13.87 -7.14
C ASP A 93 -4.25 13.15 -8.47
N ARG A 94 -3.40 12.17 -8.78
CA ARG A 94 -3.58 11.29 -9.95
C ARG A 94 -4.60 10.19 -9.73
N ASN A 95 -5.07 10.00 -8.50
CA ASN A 95 -6.06 8.97 -8.23
C ASN A 95 -7.44 9.44 -8.70
N PRO A 96 -8.02 8.83 -9.77
CA PRO A 96 -9.31 9.25 -10.28
C PRO A 96 -10.42 9.05 -9.23
N TYR A 97 -10.29 8.09 -8.32
CA TYR A 97 -11.23 7.82 -7.21
C TYR A 97 -11.17 8.85 -6.08
N THR A 98 -10.23 9.78 -6.16
CA THR A 98 -10.01 10.82 -5.17
C THR A 98 -10.34 12.19 -5.73
N ARG A 99 -10.14 12.37 -7.04
CA ARG A 99 -10.37 13.65 -7.72
C ARG A 99 -11.76 13.78 -8.35
N GLU A 100 -12.25 12.74 -9.01
CA GLU A 100 -13.40 12.86 -9.92
C GLU A 100 -14.47 11.77 -9.74
N LYS A 101 -14.06 10.55 -9.35
CA LYS A 101 -14.96 9.40 -9.15
C LYS A 101 -15.20 9.17 -7.67
N LEU A 102 -16.42 8.82 -7.32
CA LEU A 102 -16.79 8.41 -5.96
C LEU A 102 -16.37 6.96 -5.69
N MET A 103 -15.90 6.68 -4.47
CA MET A 103 -15.62 5.32 -4.02
C MET A 103 -16.93 4.55 -3.75
N VAL A 104 -16.88 3.21 -3.87
CA VAL A 104 -18.04 2.32 -3.61
C VAL A 104 -18.72 2.63 -2.26
N LYS A 105 -17.92 2.78 -1.20
CA LYS A 105 -18.44 3.11 0.14
C LYS A 105 -19.16 4.47 0.20
N GLU A 106 -18.66 5.46 -0.54
CA GLU A 106 -19.22 6.82 -0.55
C GLU A 106 -20.55 6.83 -1.29
N ILE A 107 -20.63 6.13 -2.42
CA ILE A 107 -21.88 5.96 -3.18
C ILE A 107 -22.97 5.33 -2.30
N LEU A 108 -22.64 4.27 -1.55
CA LEU A 108 -23.60 3.61 -0.66
C LEU A 108 -24.04 4.51 0.50
N LEU A 109 -23.09 5.20 1.13
CA LEU A 109 -23.34 6.14 2.22
C LEU A 109 -24.26 7.28 1.77
N TRP A 110 -23.99 7.87 0.61
CA TRP A 110 -24.83 8.91 0.03
C TRP A 110 -26.22 8.40 -0.33
N ARG A 111 -26.31 7.23 -0.98
CA ARG A 111 -27.60 6.66 -1.43
C ARG A 111 -28.49 6.23 -0.28
N HIS A 112 -27.94 5.66 0.79
CA HIS A 112 -28.74 5.07 1.88
C HIS A 112 -28.89 5.97 3.11
N MET A 113 -28.03 6.97 3.31
CA MET A 113 -28.10 7.84 4.49
C MET A 113 -28.37 9.30 4.12
N PHE A 114 -27.49 9.91 3.32
CA PHE A 114 -27.54 11.36 3.11
C PHE A 114 -28.64 11.83 2.17
N LEU A 115 -28.78 11.23 0.99
CA LEU A 115 -29.82 11.64 0.03
C LEU A 115 -31.24 11.48 0.60
N PRO A 116 -31.61 10.35 1.25
CA PRO A 116 -32.92 10.23 1.89
C PRO A 116 -33.14 11.25 3.01
N ALA A 117 -32.13 11.48 3.86
CA ALA A 117 -32.23 12.45 4.95
C ALA A 117 -32.41 13.88 4.42
N LEU A 118 -31.60 14.28 3.42
CA LEU A 118 -31.69 15.59 2.80
C LEU A 118 -33.03 15.80 2.09
N ARG A 119 -33.53 14.80 1.36
CA ARG A 119 -34.85 14.83 0.74
C ARG A 119 -35.97 15.01 1.78
N ALA A 120 -35.84 14.40 2.95
CA ALA A 120 -36.81 14.52 4.04
C ALA A 120 -36.78 15.89 4.73
N THR A 121 -35.60 16.49 4.91
CA THR A 121 -35.46 17.78 5.61
C THR A 121 -35.60 19.00 4.72
N ALA A 122 -35.27 18.89 3.43
CA ALA A 122 -35.12 20.04 2.56
C ALA A 122 -36.28 20.22 1.56
N VAL A 123 -37.47 19.73 1.91
CA VAL A 123 -38.66 19.74 1.04
C VAL A 123 -38.98 21.13 0.49
N SER A 124 -38.72 22.19 1.26
CA SER A 124 -39.07 23.58 0.93
C SER A 124 -37.91 24.47 0.48
N ASP A 125 -36.67 23.97 0.41
CA ASP A 125 -35.49 24.77 0.02
C ASP A 125 -35.06 24.48 -1.43
N PRO A 126 -35.20 25.46 -2.36
CA PRO A 126 -34.74 25.31 -3.75
C PRO A 126 -33.25 25.06 -3.90
N THR A 127 -32.42 25.57 -2.98
CA THR A 127 -30.96 25.39 -3.04
C THR A 127 -30.60 23.95 -2.71
N ALA A 128 -31.15 23.41 -1.64
CA ALA A 128 -30.91 22.03 -1.24
C ALA A 128 -31.39 21.00 -2.30
N ARG A 129 -32.48 21.28 -3.02
CA ARG A 129 -32.90 20.43 -4.15
C ARG A 129 -31.85 20.39 -5.26
N THR A 130 -31.22 21.53 -5.55
CA THR A 130 -30.16 21.63 -6.55
C THR A 130 -28.94 20.79 -6.18
N GLU A 131 -28.56 20.78 -4.90
CA GLU A 131 -27.44 19.97 -4.38
C GLU A 131 -27.74 18.47 -4.39
N ILE A 132 -28.98 18.07 -4.06
CA ILE A 132 -29.44 16.68 -4.18
C ILE A 132 -29.32 16.20 -5.64
N ASP A 133 -29.83 16.99 -6.59
CA ASP A 133 -29.75 16.67 -8.02
C ASP A 133 -28.30 16.62 -8.52
N PHE A 134 -27.42 17.48 -8.01
CA PHE A 134 -25.99 17.44 -8.32
C PHE A 134 -25.35 16.12 -7.87
N MET A 135 -25.56 15.73 -6.61
CA MET A 135 -25.00 14.50 -6.06
C MET A 135 -25.54 13.26 -6.78
N GLU A 136 -26.82 13.23 -7.14
CA GLU A 136 -27.42 12.13 -7.89
C GLU A 136 -26.82 11.98 -9.29
N ARG A 137 -26.64 13.10 -10.00
CA ARG A 137 -25.95 13.10 -11.30
C ARG A 137 -24.50 12.63 -11.18
N TRP A 138 -23.80 13.00 -10.11
CA TRP A 138 -22.41 12.58 -9.91
C TRP A 138 -22.30 11.08 -9.63
N ILE A 139 -23.19 10.54 -8.78
CA ILE A 139 -23.29 9.09 -8.53
C ILE A 139 -23.59 8.35 -9.83
N GLU A 140 -24.61 8.79 -10.58
CA GLU A 140 -25.01 8.15 -11.83
C GLU A 140 -23.86 8.17 -12.85
N ARG A 141 -23.22 9.32 -13.05
CA ARG A 141 -22.06 9.45 -13.94
C ARG A 141 -20.92 8.51 -13.54
N THR A 142 -20.61 8.41 -12.25
CA THR A 142 -19.57 7.52 -11.74
C THR A 142 -19.89 6.05 -12.03
N LEU A 143 -21.15 5.63 -11.83
CA LEU A 143 -21.60 4.26 -12.08
C LEU A 143 -21.68 3.92 -13.57
N VAL A 144 -21.98 4.89 -14.42
CA VAL A 144 -22.00 4.73 -15.88
C VAL A 144 -20.59 4.57 -16.43
N GLU A 145 -19.66 5.42 -15.98
CA GLU A 145 -18.30 5.47 -16.49
C GLU A 145 -17.42 4.30 -16.04
N ASP A 146 -17.69 3.72 -14.86
CA ASP A 146 -16.84 2.66 -14.29
C ASP A 146 -17.62 1.39 -13.93
N ALA A 147 -17.48 0.35 -14.78
CA ALA A 147 -18.12 -0.94 -14.58
C ALA A 147 -17.61 -1.68 -13.31
N ASN A 148 -16.37 -1.44 -12.88
CA ASN A 148 -15.84 -2.06 -11.66
C ASN A 148 -16.49 -1.44 -10.42
N ILE A 149 -16.67 -0.11 -10.40
CA ILE A 149 -17.40 0.55 -9.30
C ILE A 149 -18.84 0.06 -9.26
N ARG A 150 -19.53 -0.01 -10.41
CA ARG A 150 -20.92 -0.49 -10.49
C ARG A 150 -21.06 -1.91 -9.93
N SER A 151 -20.24 -2.84 -10.43
CA SER A 151 -20.26 -4.22 -9.94
C SER A 151 -19.86 -4.32 -8.46
N GLY A 152 -18.97 -3.44 -7.98
CA GLY A 152 -18.61 -3.34 -6.56
C GLY A 152 -19.75 -2.85 -5.68
N VAL A 153 -20.51 -1.84 -6.11
CA VAL A 153 -21.72 -1.35 -5.43
C VAL A 153 -22.77 -2.46 -5.37
N GLU A 154 -23.06 -3.12 -6.49
CA GLU A 154 -24.02 -4.23 -6.52
C GLU A 154 -23.61 -5.43 -5.64
N GLN A 155 -22.32 -5.76 -5.61
CA GLN A 155 -21.80 -6.81 -4.73
C GLN A 155 -21.92 -6.42 -3.26
N ALA A 156 -21.56 -5.17 -2.93
CA ALA A 156 -21.66 -4.67 -1.57
C ALA A 156 -23.11 -4.60 -1.09
N GLN A 157 -24.05 -4.13 -1.93
CA GLN A 157 -25.48 -4.14 -1.62
C GLN A 157 -25.99 -5.56 -1.38
N ARG A 158 -25.68 -6.49 -2.29
CA ARG A 158 -26.03 -7.91 -2.11
C ARG A 158 -25.46 -8.49 -0.82
N TRP A 159 -24.22 -8.14 -0.47
CA TRP A 159 -23.59 -8.60 0.77
C TRP A 159 -24.27 -8.04 2.03
N ILE A 160 -24.64 -6.75 2.02
CA ILE A 160 -25.38 -6.10 3.10
C ILE A 160 -26.78 -6.72 3.25
N GLU A 161 -27.52 -6.87 2.15
CA GLU A 161 -28.89 -7.38 2.12
C GLU A 161 -28.97 -8.87 2.47
N SER A 162 -27.96 -9.67 2.08
CA SER A 162 -27.87 -11.09 2.44
C SER A 162 -27.38 -11.33 3.88
N GLY A 163 -27.13 -10.28 4.66
CA GLY A 163 -26.77 -10.40 6.08
C GLY A 163 -25.47 -11.18 6.34
N GLY A 164 -24.54 -11.19 5.39
CA GLY A 164 -23.25 -11.88 5.54
C GLY A 164 -23.33 -13.42 5.63
N SER A 165 -24.41 -14.07 5.21
CA SER A 165 -24.54 -15.53 5.28
C SER A 165 -23.86 -16.26 4.10
N ALA A 166 -22.56 -16.05 3.92
CA ALA A 166 -21.73 -16.85 3.01
C ALA A 166 -20.36 -17.21 3.63
N THR A 167 -20.30 -17.34 4.96
CA THR A 167 -19.17 -18.00 5.64
C THR A 167 -19.67 -18.79 6.85
N ARG A 168 -20.05 -20.04 6.61
CA ARG A 168 -19.91 -21.19 7.53
C ARG A 168 -20.33 -22.45 6.78
N GLU A 169 -19.37 -23.05 6.10
CA GLU A 169 -18.97 -24.47 6.19
C GLU A 169 -17.70 -24.70 5.36
#